data_AF-A0A1A7XLF0-F1
#
_entry.id   AF-A0A1A7XLF0-F1
#
_cell.length_a   1.000
_cell.length_b   1.000
_cell.length_c   1.000
_cell.angle_alpha   90.00
_cell.angle_beta   90.00
_cell.angle_gamma   90.00
#
_symmetry.space_group_name_H-M   'P 1'
#
loop_
_entity.id
_entity.type
_entity.pdbx_description
1 polymer ?
#
loop_
_entity_poly.entity_id
_entity_poly.type
_entity_poly.pdbx_seq_one_letter_code
_entity_poly.pdbx_strand_id
1 'polypeptide(L)'
;RDLASEPQNREVIVQDQGCLPGLVLFLDHKNPEVLFATLQTLRYLAERPPNIPIMKNELGMMVSLENLIQREGPTVDITAL
;
A
#
# COMPACT_ATOMS: atom_id res chain seq x y z
N ARG A 1 15.87 -5.78 -0.46
CA ARG A 1 15.92 -4.91 -1.65
C ARG A 1 14.51 -4.81 -2.16
N ASP A 2 13.88 -3.66 -2.01
CA ASP A 2 12.43 -3.51 -2.12
C ASP A 2 12.06 -3.32 -3.58
N LEU A 3 11.42 -4.32 -4.20
CA LEU A 3 11.18 -4.35 -5.65
C LEU A 3 10.40 -3.12 -6.14
N ALA A 4 9.43 -2.63 -5.36
CA ALA A 4 8.62 -1.45 -5.70
C ALA A 4 9.38 -0.11 -5.57
N SER A 5 10.52 -0.07 -4.86
CA SER A 5 11.35 1.14 -4.77
C SER A 5 11.95 1.52 -6.13
N GLU A 6 12.12 0.55 -7.02
CA GLU A 6 12.61 0.75 -8.39
C GLU A 6 11.46 1.11 -9.33
N PRO A 7 11.44 2.31 -9.96
CA PRO A 7 10.31 2.79 -10.74
C PRO A 7 9.89 1.89 -11.92
N GLN A 8 10.84 1.15 -12.48
CA GLN A 8 10.64 0.22 -13.60
C GLN A 8 9.76 -0.99 -13.20
N ASN A 9 9.87 -1.45 -11.95
CA ASN A 9 9.14 -2.62 -11.47
C ASN A 9 7.68 -2.30 -11.13
N ARG A 10 7.35 -1.03 -10.87
CA ARG A 10 6.03 -0.60 -10.40
C ARG A 10 4.90 -0.84 -11.40
N GLU A 11 5.21 -0.90 -12.69
CA GLU A 11 4.22 -1.26 -13.72
C GLU A 11 3.91 -2.74 -13.70
N VAL A 12 4.96 -3.56 -13.68
CA VAL A 12 4.87 -5.01 -13.68
C VAL A 12 4.16 -5.52 -12.43
N ILE A 13 4.46 -4.90 -11.28
CA ILE A 13 3.86 -5.28 -9.99
C ILE A 13 2.34 -5.07 -9.98
N VAL A 14 1.83 -3.99 -10.56
CA VAL A 14 0.37 -3.70 -10.61
C VAL A 14 -0.34 -4.51 -11.68
N GLN A 15 0.39 -4.95 -12.71
CA GLN A 15 -0.12 -5.85 -13.75
C GLN A 15 -0.12 -7.33 -13.31
N ASP A 16 0.68 -7.68 -12.31
CA ASP A 16 0.67 -8.99 -11.69
C ASP A 16 -0.63 -9.21 -10.91
N GLN A 17 -1.43 -10.20 -11.32
CA GLN A 17 -2.76 -10.45 -10.76
C GLN A 17 -2.74 -10.98 -9.32
N GLY A 18 -1.56 -11.34 -8.78
CA GLY A 18 -1.42 -11.84 -7.41
C GLY A 18 -0.94 -10.79 -6.42
N CYS A 19 -0.22 -9.76 -6.88
CA CYS A 19 0.47 -8.85 -5.98
C CYS A 19 -0.47 -7.93 -5.20
N LEU A 20 -1.43 -7.26 -5.87
CA LEU A 20 -2.35 -6.35 -5.18
C LEU A 20 -3.25 -7.08 -4.16
N PRO A 21 -3.87 -8.24 -4.47
CA PRO A 21 -4.59 -9.02 -3.46
C PRO A 21 -3.69 -9.42 -2.27
N GLY A 22 -2.44 -9.79 -2.54
CA GLY A 22 -1.46 -10.11 -1.49
C GLY A 22 -1.18 -8.91 -0.56
N LEU A 23 -1.00 -7.72 -1.13
CA LEU A 23 -0.81 -6.49 -0.35
C LEU A 23 -2.06 -6.16 0.50
N VAL A 24 -3.27 -6.38 -0.03
CA VAL A 24 -4.51 -6.19 0.75
C VAL A 24 -4.56 -7.12 1.96
N LEU A 25 -4.15 -8.39 1.83
CA LEU A 25 -4.09 -9.34 2.94
C LEU A 25 -3.13 -8.87 4.05
N PHE A 26 -2.01 -8.23 3.67
CA PHE A 26 -1.04 -7.73 4.64
C PHE A 26 -1.46 -6.46 5.37
N LEU A 27 -2.50 -5.75 4.91
CA LEU A 27 -3.03 -4.56 5.61
C LEU A 27 -3.70 -4.87 6.95
N ASP A 28 -4.13 -6.12 7.19
CA ASP A 28 -4.68 -6.55 8.49
C ASP A 28 -3.63 -7.29 9.35
N HIS A 29 -2.36 -7.28 8.94
CA HIS A 29 -1.31 -8.00 9.64
C HIS A 29 -0.93 -7.31 10.96
N LYS A 30 -0.80 -8.09 12.05
CA LYS A 30 -0.52 -7.56 13.41
C LYS A 30 0.93 -7.08 13.61
N ASN A 31 1.85 -7.53 12.76
CA ASN A 31 3.25 -7.09 12.82
C ASN A 31 3.39 -5.69 12.16
N PRO A 32 3.82 -4.66 12.91
CA PRO A 32 3.96 -3.30 12.39
C PRO A 32 5.00 -3.18 11.27
N GLU A 33 6.05 -4.01 11.25
CA GLU A 33 7.04 -3.99 10.17
C GLU A 33 6.44 -4.46 8.84
N VAL A 34 5.58 -5.48 8.90
CA VAL A 34 4.86 -6.00 7.72
C VAL A 34 3.89 -4.94 7.20
N LEU A 35 3.16 -4.29 8.11
CA LEU A 35 2.23 -3.22 7.77
C LEU A 35 2.96 -2.03 7.13
N PHE A 36 4.07 -1.59 7.73
CA PHE A 36 4.89 -0.50 7.21
C PHE A 36 5.43 -0.80 5.80
N ALA A 37 6.00 -1.99 5.59
CA ALA A 37 6.52 -2.39 4.29
C ALA A 37 5.40 -2.46 3.23
N THR A 38 4.21 -2.91 3.62
CA THR A 38 3.03 -2.96 2.76
C THR A 38 2.59 -1.55 2.35
N LEU A 39 2.43 -0.64 3.30
CA LEU A 39 2.07 0.76 3.03
C LEU A 39 3.12 1.48 2.20
N GLN A 40 4.41 1.24 2.48
CA GLN A 40 5.51 1.82 1.72
C GLN A 40 5.49 1.33 0.26
N THR A 41 5.20 0.04 0.05
CA THR A 41 5.01 -0.54 -1.28
C THR A 41 3.84 0.12 -2.00
N LEU A 42 2.67 0.22 -1.35
CA LEU A 42 1.48 0.88 -1.92
C LEU A 42 1.77 2.34 -2.29
N ARG A 43 2.48 3.08 -1.44
CA ARG A 43 2.92 4.45 -1.74
C ARG A 43 3.76 4.50 -3.01
N TYR A 44 4.75 3.61 -3.15
CA TYR A 44 5.59 3.57 -4.35
C TYR A 44 4.79 3.25 -5.61
N LEU A 45 3.82 2.33 -5.54
CA LEU A 45 2.95 2.02 -6.67
C LEU A 45 2.08 3.22 -7.04
N ALA A 46 1.55 3.94 -6.05
CA ALA A 46 0.70 5.11 -6.25
C ALA A 46 1.45 6.36 -6.77
N GLU A 47 2.78 6.43 -6.65
CA GLU A 47 3.60 7.48 -7.29
C GLU A 47 3.44 7.50 -8.82
N ARG A 48 2.94 6.39 -9.42
CA ARG A 48 2.56 6.35 -10.84
C ARG A 48 1.04 6.58 -10.98
N PRO A 49 0.58 7.70 -11.56
CA PRO A 49 -0.84 8.00 -11.72
C PRO A 49 -1.68 6.89 -12.39
N PRO A 50 -1.17 6.15 -13.41
CA PRO A 50 -1.92 5.04 -14.01
C PRO A 50 -2.20 3.87 -13.06
N ASN A 51 -1.41 3.70 -11.99
CA ASN A 51 -1.59 2.61 -11.04
C ASN A 51 -2.73 2.89 -10.05
N ILE A 52 -3.00 4.17 -9.76
CA ILE A 52 -4.02 4.60 -8.79
C ILE A 52 -5.41 3.99 -9.08
N PRO A 53 -5.97 4.07 -10.30
CA PRO A 53 -7.28 3.47 -10.56
C PRO A 53 -7.28 1.94 -10.41
N ILE A 54 -6.17 1.28 -10.75
CA ILE A 54 -6.04 -0.18 -10.62
C ILE A 54 -6.06 -0.56 -9.13
N MET A 55 -5.25 0.12 -8.31
CA MET A 55 -5.21 -0.08 -6.87
C MET A 55 -6.56 0.22 -6.20
N LYS A 56 -7.25 1.29 -6.60
CA LYS A 56 -8.58 1.65 -6.07
C LYS A 56 -9.66 0.61 -6.40
N ASN A 57 -9.53 -0.04 -7.55
CA ASN A 57 -10.47 -1.07 -8.01
C ASN A 57 -10.15 -2.46 -7.44
N GLU A 58 -9.00 -2.64 -6.77
CA GLU A 58 -8.67 -3.89 -6.10
C GLU A 58 -9.62 -4.14 -4.92
N LEU A 59 -10.13 -5.37 -4.84
CA LEU A 59 -11.16 -5.71 -3.87
C LEU A 59 -10.61 -5.59 -2.44
N GLY A 60 -11.31 -4.83 -1.62
CA GLY A 60 -10.95 -4.64 -0.20
C GLY A 60 -9.83 -3.63 0.05
N MET A 61 -9.13 -3.13 -0.98
CA MET A 61 -8.01 -2.19 -0.81
C MET A 61 -8.43 -0.93 -0.04
N MET A 62 -9.44 -0.22 -0.54
CA MET A 62 -9.87 1.05 0.06
C MET A 62 -10.43 0.86 1.46
N VAL A 63 -11.24 -0.19 1.67
CA VAL A 63 -11.83 -0.52 2.98
C VAL A 63 -10.76 -0.85 4.01
N SER A 64 -9.74 -1.63 3.63
CA SER A 64 -8.63 -1.97 4.52
C SER A 64 -7.80 -0.74 4.91
N LEU A 65 -7.53 0.17 3.97
CA LEU A 65 -6.83 1.43 4.25
C LEU A 65 -7.65 2.36 5.17
N GLU A 66 -8.95 2.50 4.92
CA GLU A 66 -9.84 3.30 5.78
C GLU A 66 -9.91 2.74 7.20
N ASN A 67 -10.04 1.42 7.35
CA ASN A 67 -10.02 0.75 8.65
C ASN A 67 -8.71 1.00 9.41
N LEU A 68 -7.58 1.04 8.70
CA LEU A 68 -6.28 1.29 9.31
C LEU A 68 -6.18 2.73 9.85
N ILE A 69 -6.62 3.72 9.07
CA ILE A 69 -6.68 5.12 9.49
C ILE A 69 -7.56 5.28 10.74
N GLN A 70 -8.69 4.56 10.80
CA GLN A 70 -9.59 4.60 11.96
C GLN A 70 -9.01 3.90 13.19
N ARG A 71 -8.24 2.81 13.01
CA ARG A 71 -7.60 2.04 14.09
C ARG A 71 -6.48 2.81 14.77
N GLU A 72 -5.69 3.58 14.02
CA GLU A 72 -4.53 4.29 14.58
C GLU A 72 -4.86 5.65 15.24
N GLY A 73 -6.11 6.13 15.14
CA GLY A 73 -6.47 7.47 15.60
C GLY A 73 -5.72 8.57 14.82
N PRO A 74 -5.97 9.86 15.09
CA PRO A 74 -5.21 10.93 14.44
C PRO A 74 -3.75 10.85 14.90
N THR A 75 -2.89 10.30 14.05
CA THR A 75 -1.44 10.28 14.27
C THR A 75 -0.92 11.71 14.21
N VAL A 76 -0.21 12.10 15.26
CA VAL A 76 0.42 13.41 15.39
C VAL A 76 1.33 13.64 14.20
N ASP A 77 1.19 14.82 13.61
CA ASP A 77 1.87 15.31 12.43
C ASP A 77 3.38 15.01 12.47
N ILE A 78 3.81 14.03 11.66
CA ILE A 78 5.22 13.61 11.54
C ILE A 78 6.08 14.68 10.85
N THR A 79 5.49 15.81 10.46
CA THR A 79 6.19 16.99 9.94
C THR A 79 6.68 17.94 11.04
N ALA A 80 6.41 17.65 12.31
CA ALA A 80 6.95 18.39 13.46
C ALA A 80 8.31 17.84 13.94
N LEU A 81 9.35 17.91 13.10
CA LEU A 81 10.76 17.83 13.51
C LEU A 81 11.61 18.80 12.70
#